data_AF-A0A1U6J8J1-F1
#
_entry.id   AF-A0A1U6J8J1-F1
#
_cell.length_a   1.000
_cell.length_b   1.000
_cell.length_c   1.000
_cell.angle_alpha   90.00
_cell.angle_beta   90.00
_cell.angle_gamma   90.00
#
_symmetry.space_group_name_H-M   'P 1'
#
loop_
_entity.id
_entity.type
_entity.pdbx_description
1 polymer ?
#
loop_
_entity_poly.entity_id
_entity_poly.type
_entity_poly.pdbx_seq_one_letter_code
_entity_poly.pdbx_strand_id
1 'polypeptide(L)'
;MAFFCAFSLLDKENIYKNLTIDICHKRRKLLFNGLGLPFKDNPNDAAYYTEFDLLEWATNYYGDAFCNYLQINYKLVDILYRLAEESSIVLLSGGGFQGPEWSIRISLANLNDEAYSTIGEVLHKILNEFVIDWKNSL
;
A
#
# COMPACT_ATOMS: atom_id res chain seq x y z
N MET A 1 -11.23 -30.68 -0.23
CA MET A 1 -12.40 -29.86 -0.64
C MET A 1 -13.60 -30.06 0.29
N ALA A 2 -14.15 -31.28 0.40
CA ALA A 2 -15.36 -31.54 1.21
C ALA A 2 -15.27 -31.04 2.67
N PHE A 3 -14.13 -31.21 3.35
CA PHE A 3 -13.96 -30.72 4.72
C PHE A 3 -13.89 -29.20 4.84
N PHE A 4 -13.34 -28.47 3.85
CA PHE A 4 -13.37 -27.01 3.85
C PHE A 4 -14.80 -26.48 3.66
N CYS A 5 -15.59 -27.12 2.80
CA CYS A 5 -17.00 -26.81 2.64
C CYS A 5 -17.78 -27.08 3.93
N ALA A 6 -17.59 -28.25 4.56
CA ALA A 6 -18.24 -28.60 5.82
C ALA A 6 -17.86 -27.61 6.94
N PHE A 7 -16.58 -27.27 7.07
CA PHE A 7 -16.09 -26.27 8.02
C PHE A 7 -16.80 -24.92 7.84
N SER A 8 -16.85 -24.39 6.60
CA SER A 8 -17.54 -23.13 6.31
C SER A 8 -19.06 -23.19 6.51
N LEU A 9 -19.70 -24.34 6.26
CA LEU A 9 -21.14 -24.50 6.43
C LEU A 9 -21.55 -24.68 7.90
N LEU A 10 -20.65 -25.22 8.74
CA LEU A 10 -20.86 -25.40 10.17
C LEU A 10 -20.63 -24.10 10.95
N ASP A 11 -19.76 -23.22 10.48
CA ASP A 11 -19.52 -21.88 11.06
C ASP A 11 -20.67 -20.90 10.76
N LYS A 12 -21.79 -21.04 11.48
CA LYS A 12 -23.01 -20.22 11.28
C LYS A 12 -22.83 -18.74 11.58
N GLU A 13 -21.88 -18.42 12.46
CA GLU A 13 -21.58 -17.06 12.88
C GLU A 13 -20.52 -16.39 11.99
N ASN A 14 -19.99 -17.11 10.98
CA ASN A 14 -18.92 -16.64 10.11
C ASN A 14 -17.65 -16.21 10.88
N ILE A 15 -17.35 -16.86 12.01
CA ILE A 15 -16.22 -16.51 12.89
C ILE A 15 -14.91 -16.51 12.10
N TYR A 16 -14.64 -17.57 11.34
CA TYR A 16 -13.39 -17.68 10.58
C TYR A 16 -13.32 -16.64 9.46
N LYS A 17 -14.44 -16.42 8.75
CA LYS A 17 -14.51 -15.42 7.68
C LYS A 17 -14.24 -14.02 8.24
N ASN A 18 -14.92 -13.64 9.31
CA ASN A 18 -14.75 -12.33 9.94
C ASN A 18 -13.32 -12.15 10.44
N LEU A 19 -12.72 -13.16 11.08
CA LEU A 19 -11.32 -13.12 11.50
C LEU A 19 -10.37 -12.87 10.32
N THR A 20 -10.55 -13.56 9.18
CA THR A 20 -9.68 -13.36 8.01
C THR A 20 -9.85 -11.98 7.38
N ILE A 21 -11.07 -11.43 7.37
CA ILE A 21 -11.34 -10.06 6.94
C ILE A 21 -10.66 -9.07 7.89
N ASP A 22 -10.85 -9.23 9.20
CA ASP A 22 -10.29 -8.35 10.22
C ASP A 22 -8.75 -8.29 10.17
N ILE A 23 -8.09 -9.41 9.89
CA ILE A 23 -6.63 -9.45 9.69
C ILE A 23 -6.21 -8.52 8.53
N CYS A 24 -6.86 -8.66 7.37
CA CYS A 24 -6.57 -7.82 6.20
C CYS A 24 -6.85 -6.34 6.46
N HIS A 25 -7.98 -6.02 7.10
CA HIS A 25 -8.33 -4.64 7.45
C HIS A 25 -7.35 -4.05 8.49
N LYS A 26 -6.92 -4.83 9.48
CA LYS A 26 -5.90 -4.42 10.46
C LYS A 26 -4.58 -4.09 9.77
N ARG A 27 -4.11 -4.95 8.87
CA ARG A 27 -2.88 -4.75 8.10
C ARG A 27 -2.96 -3.52 7.19
N ARG A 28 -4.12 -3.28 6.56
CA ARG A 28 -4.37 -2.04 5.81
C ARG A 28 -4.24 -0.82 6.72
N LYS A 29 -4.84 -0.85 7.92
CA LYS A 29 -4.72 0.25 8.89
C LYS A 29 -3.26 0.50 9.30
N LEU A 30 -2.50 -0.55 9.58
CA LEU A 30 -1.07 -0.45 9.93
C LEU A 30 -0.25 0.21 8.81
N LEU A 31 -0.48 -0.20 7.56
CA LEU A 31 0.15 0.40 6.39
C LEU A 31 -0.13 1.91 6.27
N PHE A 32 -1.41 2.29 6.30
CA PHE A 32 -1.80 3.71 6.14
C PHE A 32 -1.35 4.58 7.32
N ASN A 33 -1.34 4.02 8.53
CA ASN A 33 -0.76 4.69 9.69
C ASN A 33 0.73 4.96 9.50
N GLY A 34 1.50 3.98 9.02
CA GLY A 34 2.93 4.14 8.71
C GLY A 34 3.17 5.16 7.59
N LEU A 35 2.28 5.21 6.59
CA LEU A 35 2.31 6.22 5.52
C LEU A 35 1.98 7.65 6.01
N GLY A 36 1.46 7.80 7.23
CA GLY A 36 0.99 9.09 7.74
C GLY A 36 -0.26 9.60 7.00
N LEU A 37 -1.04 8.72 6.38
CA LEU A 37 -2.22 9.07 5.60
C LEU A 37 -3.51 8.75 6.35
N PRO A 38 -4.58 9.55 6.15
CA PRO A 38 -5.86 9.27 6.78
C PRO A 38 -6.42 7.94 6.26
N PHE A 39 -6.79 7.07 7.19
CA PHE A 39 -7.48 5.83 6.85
C PHE A 39 -8.96 6.12 6.54
N LYS A 40 -9.40 5.82 5.32
CA LYS A 40 -10.81 5.88 4.94
C LYS A 40 -11.39 4.48 4.94
N ASP A 41 -12.43 4.26 5.75
CA ASP A 41 -13.13 2.98 5.73
C ASP A 41 -14.08 2.92 4.53
N ASN A 42 -14.10 1.77 3.86
CA ASN A 42 -14.99 1.49 2.73
C ASN A 42 -15.62 0.11 2.97
N PRO A 43 -16.94 0.02 3.16
CA PRO A 43 -17.60 -1.25 3.43
C PRO A 43 -17.54 -2.24 2.25
N ASN A 44 -17.24 -1.75 1.04
CA ASN A 44 -17.13 -2.58 -0.16
C ASN A 44 -15.68 -2.98 -0.49
N ASP A 45 -14.70 -2.56 0.32
CA ASP A 45 -13.31 -2.91 0.09
C ASP A 45 -12.99 -4.26 0.75
N ALA A 46 -12.68 -5.26 -0.09
CA ALA A 46 -12.33 -6.61 0.34
C ALA A 46 -10.98 -6.69 1.08
N ALA A 47 -10.15 -5.64 1.03
CA ALA A 47 -8.86 -5.52 1.68
C ALA A 47 -7.85 -6.65 1.34
N TYR A 48 -8.04 -7.41 0.27
CA TYR A 48 -7.11 -8.50 -0.08
C TYR A 48 -5.82 -7.97 -0.72
N TYR A 49 -5.98 -6.94 -1.56
CA TYR A 49 -4.90 -6.07 -2.02
C TYR A 49 -5.30 -4.63 -1.76
N THR A 50 -4.31 -3.77 -1.55
CA THR A 50 -4.47 -2.32 -1.59
C THR A 50 -3.55 -1.74 -2.65
N GLU A 51 -4.02 -0.68 -3.29
CA GLU A 51 -3.25 0.12 -4.24
C GLU A 51 -2.93 1.47 -3.61
N PHE A 52 -1.74 1.99 -3.90
CA PHE A 52 -1.31 3.33 -3.52
C PHE A 52 -0.72 4.02 -4.74
N ASP A 53 -1.38 5.08 -5.22
CA ASP A 53 -0.90 5.91 -6.33
C ASP A 53 -0.09 7.09 -5.80
N LEU A 54 1.20 7.10 -6.15
CA LEU A 54 2.14 8.10 -5.69
C LEU A 54 1.94 9.46 -6.35
N LEU A 55 1.44 9.50 -7.60
CA LEU A 55 1.13 10.77 -8.25
C LEU A 55 -0.17 11.35 -7.73
N GLU A 56 -1.16 10.52 -7.42
CA GLU A 56 -2.38 10.98 -6.72
C GLU A 56 -2.01 11.61 -5.37
N TRP A 57 -1.16 10.95 -4.59
CA TRP A 57 -0.62 11.51 -3.36
C TRP A 57 0.15 12.82 -3.61
N ALA A 58 1.11 12.84 -4.54
CA ALA A 58 1.89 14.04 -4.84
C ALA A 58 1.00 15.23 -5.25
N THR A 59 -0.04 14.97 -6.05
CA THR A 59 -0.98 15.98 -6.53
C THR A 59 -1.79 16.55 -5.37
N ASN A 60 -2.34 15.67 -4.52
CA ASN A 60 -3.19 16.06 -3.41
C ASN A 60 -2.47 16.86 -2.33
N TYR A 61 -1.17 16.62 -2.11
CA TYR A 61 -0.41 17.23 -1.01
C TYR A 61 0.55 18.36 -1.44
N TYR A 62 1.03 18.36 -2.69
CA TYR A 62 2.05 19.32 -3.17
C TYR A 62 1.74 19.94 -4.55
N GLY A 63 0.72 19.45 -5.24
CA GLY A 63 0.25 20.00 -6.53
C GLY A 63 1.09 19.61 -7.75
N ASP A 64 0.65 20.07 -8.92
CA ASP A 64 1.16 19.64 -10.23
C ASP A 64 2.66 19.89 -10.43
N ALA A 65 3.21 20.94 -9.80
CA ALA A 65 4.63 21.25 -9.90
C ALA A 65 5.52 20.12 -9.36
N PHE A 66 5.12 19.52 -8.23
CA PHE A 66 5.82 18.39 -7.65
C PHE A 66 5.60 17.11 -8.46
N CYS A 67 4.39 16.87 -8.97
CA CYS A 67 4.11 15.74 -9.85
C CYS A 67 4.98 15.74 -11.11
N ASN A 68 5.09 16.91 -11.77
CA ASN A 68 5.95 17.07 -12.95
C ASN A 68 7.41 16.83 -12.59
N TYR A 69 7.87 17.33 -11.45
CA TYR A 69 9.23 17.06 -10.97
C TYR A 69 9.46 15.55 -10.77
N LEU A 70 8.54 14.82 -10.14
CA LEU A 70 8.66 13.38 -9.95
C LEU A 70 8.75 12.63 -11.28
N GLN A 71 7.87 12.96 -12.24
CA GLN A 71 7.82 12.30 -13.55
C GLN A 71 9.06 12.56 -14.41
N ILE A 72 9.69 13.73 -14.27
CA ILE A 72 10.90 14.08 -15.04
C ILE A 72 12.15 13.41 -14.46
N ASN A 73 12.24 13.30 -13.12
CA ASN A 73 13.47 12.92 -12.44
C ASN A 73 13.51 11.47 -11.97
N TYR A 74 12.36 10.81 -11.80
CA TYR A 74 12.25 9.49 -11.19
C TYR A 74 11.32 8.56 -11.97
N LYS A 75 11.42 7.27 -11.67
CA LYS A 75 10.49 6.22 -12.11
C LYS A 75 9.96 5.48 -10.89
N LEU A 76 8.77 4.89 -11.03
CA LEU A 76 8.19 4.04 -9.98
C LEU A 76 9.15 2.92 -9.53
N VAL A 77 9.94 2.37 -10.45
CA VAL A 77 10.90 1.30 -10.13
C VAL A 77 11.98 1.75 -9.15
N ASP A 78 12.38 3.02 -9.17
CA ASP A 78 13.39 3.55 -8.24
C ASP A 78 12.88 3.47 -6.80
N ILE A 79 11.58 3.71 -6.61
CA ILE A 79 10.88 3.64 -5.32
C ILE A 79 10.78 2.20 -4.84
N LEU A 80 10.46 1.27 -5.75
CA LEU A 80 10.41 -0.15 -5.45
C LEU A 80 11.79 -0.70 -5.06
N TYR A 81 12.87 -0.26 -5.74
CA TYR A 81 14.23 -0.65 -5.39
C TYR A 81 14.64 -0.12 -4.02
N ARG A 82 14.39 1.16 -3.75
CA ARG A 82 14.67 1.77 -2.45
C ARG A 82 13.90 1.10 -1.31
N LEU A 83 12.61 0.83 -1.53
CA LEU A 83 11.80 0.10 -0.56
C LEU A 83 12.40 -1.29 -0.28
N ALA A 84 12.79 -2.02 -1.33
CA ALA A 84 13.39 -3.34 -1.17
C ALA A 84 14.74 -3.29 -0.44
N GLU A 85 15.57 -2.28 -0.72
CA GLU A 85 16.84 -2.06 -0.04
C GLU A 85 16.66 -1.74 1.46
N GLU A 86 15.72 -0.84 1.78
CA GLU A 86 15.53 -0.35 3.15
C GLU A 86 14.69 -1.29 4.03
N SER A 87 13.81 -2.11 3.44
CA SER A 87 12.87 -2.98 4.19
C SER A 87 13.04 -4.48 3.94
N SER A 88 13.84 -4.89 2.95
CA SER A 88 13.90 -6.27 2.45
C SER A 88 12.54 -6.81 1.95
N ILE A 89 11.61 -5.92 1.55
CA ILE A 89 10.28 -6.27 1.03
C ILE A 89 10.14 -5.76 -0.41
N VAL A 90 9.70 -6.64 -1.31
CA VAL A 90 9.43 -6.31 -2.72
C VAL A 90 7.93 -6.17 -2.94
N LEU A 91 7.52 -5.04 -3.52
CA LEU A 91 6.15 -4.79 -3.96
C LEU A 91 6.02 -4.85 -5.48
N LEU A 92 4.79 -4.98 -5.97
CA LEU A 92 4.48 -5.00 -7.40
C LEU A 92 4.05 -3.61 -7.88
N SER A 93 4.40 -3.25 -9.11
CA SER A 93 3.80 -2.08 -9.77
C SER A 93 2.34 -2.36 -10.12
N GLY A 94 1.47 -1.36 -9.95
CA GLY A 94 0.06 -1.44 -10.31
C GLY A 94 -0.19 -1.30 -11.81
N GLY A 95 0.70 -0.62 -12.55
CA GLY A 95 0.65 -0.52 -14.02
C GLY A 95 0.56 -1.87 -14.74
N GLY A 96 1.16 -2.93 -14.17
CA GLY A 96 1.05 -4.31 -14.71
C GLY A 96 -0.32 -4.97 -14.50
N PHE A 97 -1.22 -4.34 -13.75
CA PHE A 97 -2.53 -4.85 -13.34
C PHE A 97 -3.68 -3.90 -13.70
N GLN A 98 -3.52 -3.10 -14.76
CA GLN A 98 -4.47 -2.06 -15.15
C GLN A 98 -4.65 -0.94 -14.11
N GLY A 99 -3.72 -0.81 -13.15
CA GLY A 99 -3.63 0.35 -12.26
C GLY A 99 -2.84 1.50 -12.89
N PRO A 100 -2.79 2.67 -12.22
CA PRO A 100 -1.94 3.78 -12.64
C PRO A 100 -0.47 3.37 -12.78
N GLU A 101 0.25 4.00 -13.71
CA GLU A 101 1.68 3.67 -13.94
C GLU A 101 2.55 3.92 -12.70
N TRP A 102 2.15 4.88 -11.86
CA TRP A 102 2.81 5.28 -10.62
C TRP A 102 2.19 4.68 -9.36
N SER A 103 1.32 3.68 -9.51
CA SER A 103 0.78 2.97 -8.35
C SER A 103 1.59 1.75 -7.96
N ILE A 104 1.61 1.44 -6.67
CA ILE A 104 2.11 0.18 -6.12
C ILE A 104 0.96 -0.67 -5.61
N ARG A 105 1.08 -1.98 -5.80
CA ARG A 105 0.11 -2.98 -5.35
C ARG A 105 0.69 -3.79 -4.20
N ILE A 106 -0.04 -3.80 -3.09
CA ILE A 106 0.37 -4.41 -1.82
C ILE A 106 -0.63 -5.50 -1.46
N SER A 107 -0.17 -6.74 -1.30
CA SER A 107 -1.00 -7.82 -0.75
C SER A 107 -1.10 -7.67 0.76
N LEU A 108 -2.30 -7.77 1.31
CA LEU A 108 -2.55 -7.71 2.76
C LEU A 108 -2.64 -9.11 3.40
N ALA A 109 -2.46 -10.17 2.59
CA ALA A 109 -2.67 -11.54 3.00
C ALA A 109 -1.37 -12.33 3.25
N ASN A 110 -0.22 -11.82 2.79
CA ASN A 110 1.00 -12.63 2.63
C ASN A 110 2.12 -12.36 3.65
N LEU A 111 2.10 -11.22 4.35
CA LEU A 111 3.12 -10.86 5.34
C LEU A 111 2.55 -10.81 6.76
N ASN A 112 3.43 -10.74 7.76
CA ASN A 112 3.03 -10.51 9.15
C ASN A 112 2.63 -9.03 9.36
N ASP A 113 1.92 -8.76 10.45
CA ASP A 113 1.33 -7.45 10.72
C ASP A 113 2.38 -6.34 10.80
N GLU A 114 3.53 -6.61 11.43
CA GLU A 114 4.62 -5.65 11.61
C GLU A 114 5.22 -5.19 10.28
N ALA A 115 5.23 -6.07 9.27
CA ALA A 115 5.76 -5.74 7.95
C ALA A 115 4.95 -4.62 7.28
N TYR A 116 3.65 -4.52 7.55
CA TYR A 116 2.82 -3.44 6.97
C TYR A 116 3.13 -2.08 7.59
N SER A 117 3.44 -2.03 8.89
CA SER A 117 3.97 -0.82 9.52
C SER A 117 5.31 -0.43 8.90
N THR A 118 6.24 -1.38 8.74
CA THR A 118 7.54 -1.12 8.11
C THR A 118 7.40 -0.63 6.67
N ILE A 119 6.55 -1.26 5.85
CA ILE A 119 6.29 -0.79 4.48
C ILE A 119 5.80 0.65 4.49
N GLY A 120 4.83 0.97 5.36
CA GLY A 120 4.26 2.31 5.45
C GLY A 120 5.30 3.36 5.85
N GLU A 121 6.08 3.09 6.90
CA GLU A 121 7.11 3.98 7.43
C GLU A 121 8.24 4.22 6.42
N VAL A 122 8.72 3.17 5.75
CA VAL A 122 9.78 3.29 4.74
C VAL A 122 9.28 4.04 3.51
N LEU A 123 8.07 3.74 3.03
CA LEU A 123 7.47 4.52 1.95
C LEU A 123 7.32 6.00 2.35
N HIS A 124 6.82 6.28 3.54
CA HIS A 124 6.68 7.65 4.04
C HIS A 124 8.02 8.39 4.04
N LYS A 125 9.09 7.73 4.51
CA LYS A 125 10.45 8.26 4.48
C LYS A 125 10.91 8.57 3.06
N ILE A 126 10.80 7.62 2.13
CA ILE A 126 11.19 7.80 0.71
C ILE A 126 10.44 8.99 0.09
N LEU A 127 9.13 9.07 0.32
CA LEU A 127 8.29 10.15 -0.20
C LEU A 127 8.70 11.52 0.37
N ASN A 128 9.01 11.60 1.67
CA ASN A 128 9.50 12.83 2.29
C ASN A 128 10.84 13.29 1.72
N GLU A 129 11.74 12.35 1.41
CA GLU A 129 13.01 12.68 0.78
C GLU A 129 12.81 13.29 -0.62
N PHE A 130 11.91 12.74 -1.44
CA PHE A 130 11.59 13.37 -2.73
C PHE A 130 11.03 14.78 -2.59
N VAL A 131 10.22 15.03 -1.57
CA VAL A 131 9.71 16.38 -1.29
C VAL A 131 10.85 17.32 -0.90
N ILE A 132 11.83 16.85 -0.11
CA ILE A 132 13.00 17.62 0.28
C ILE A 132 13.87 17.92 -0.95
N ASP A 133 14.15 16.92 -1.78
CA ASP A 133 14.94 17.07 -3.00
C ASP A 133 14.29 18.04 -3.99
N TRP A 134 12.98 17.95 -4.16
CA TRP A 134 12.21 18.90 -4.96
C TRP A 134 12.36 20.32 -4.42
N LYS A 135 12.14 20.54 -3.12
CA LYS A 135 12.25 21.87 -2.49
C LYS A 135 13.65 22.46 -2.58
N ASN A 136 14.69 21.62 -2.56
CA ASN A 136 16.08 22.06 -2.74
C ASN A 136 16.44 22.34 -4.19
N SER A 137 15.64 21.88 -5.15
CA SER A 137 15.81 22.12 -6.59
C SER A 137 15.10 23.39 -7.09
N LEU A 138 14.27 24.02 -6.24
CA LEU A 138 13.60 25.30 -6.48
C LEU A 138 14.54 26.49 -6.21
#